data_AF-A0A6B2SCV4-F1
#
_entry.id   AF-A0A6B2SCV4-F1
#
_cell.length_a   1.000
_cell.length_b   1.000
_cell.length_c   1.000
_cell.angle_alpha   90.00
_cell.angle_beta   90.00
_cell.angle_gamma   90.00
#
_symmetry.space_group_name_H-M   'P 1'
#
loop_
_entity.id
_entity.type
_entity.pdbx_description
1 polymer ?
#
loop_
_entity_poly.entity_id
_entity_poly.type
_entity_poly.pdbx_seq_one_letter_code
_entity_poly.pdbx_strand_id
1 'polypeptide(L)'
;MTAVENVTGPIPSFDPYERGCPSRDLLDQIGSKWAVLVLGELGRNGASRFGRLRQTLAGVSEKMLTQTLRTLERDGLVRRTVYPEV
;
A
#
# COMPACT_ATOMS: atom_id res chain seq x y z
N MET A 1 14.48 12.90 -18.21
CA MET A 1 15.35 13.26 -17.06
C MET A 1 14.64 14.37 -16.31
N THR A 2 13.65 14.01 -15.50
CA THR A 2 12.79 14.97 -14.80
C THR A 2 13.39 15.19 -13.42
N ALA A 3 13.73 16.44 -13.11
CA ALA A 3 14.32 16.81 -11.83
C ALA A 3 13.35 16.49 -10.70
N VAL A 4 13.84 15.79 -9.67
CA VAL A 4 13.12 15.58 -8.42
C VAL A 4 13.27 16.89 -7.63
N GLU A 5 12.21 17.68 -7.52
CA GLU A 5 12.21 18.86 -6.66
C GLU A 5 12.30 18.41 -5.20
N ASN A 6 13.40 18.74 -4.52
CA ASN A 6 13.58 18.46 -3.10
C ASN A 6 12.66 19.39 -2.28
N VAL A 7 11.67 18.79 -1.62
CA VAL A 7 10.79 19.48 -0.67
C VAL A 7 11.61 19.95 0.52
N THR A 8 12.01 21.23 0.52
CA THR A 8 12.84 21.88 1.56
C THR A 8 11.98 22.77 2.47
N GLY A 9 10.80 22.27 2.85
CA GLY A 9 9.94 22.90 3.87
C GLY A 9 10.11 22.22 5.23
N PRO A 10 9.79 22.89 6.35
CA PRO A 10 9.66 22.21 7.63
C PRO A 10 8.60 21.11 7.47
N ILE A 11 9.02 19.85 7.58
CA ILE A 11 8.10 18.71 7.56
C ILE A 11 7.21 18.89 8.80
N PRO A 12 5.88 19.03 8.66
CA PRO A 12 5.01 19.05 9.82
C PRO A 12 5.29 17.81 10.64
N SER A 13 5.50 17.97 11.95
CA SER A 13 5.76 16.84 12.85
C SER A 13 4.50 16.00 12.95
N PHE A 14 4.38 14.99 12.10
CA PHE A 14 3.32 14.00 12.20
C PHE A 14 3.64 13.04 13.35
N ASP A 15 3.31 13.42 14.58
CA ASP A 15 3.43 12.53 15.74
C ASP A 15 2.19 11.64 15.86
N PRO A 16 2.27 10.34 15.53
CA PRO A 16 1.13 9.43 15.63
C PRO A 16 0.68 9.19 17.08
N TYR A 17 1.45 9.57 18.10
CA TYR A 17 1.06 9.45 19.51
C TYR A 17 0.13 10.59 19.96
N GLU A 18 0.07 11.70 19.22
CA GLU A 18 -0.88 12.78 19.45
C GLU A 18 -2.29 12.44 18.95
N ARG A 19 -3.31 12.87 19.69
CA ARG A 19 -4.71 12.71 19.26
C ARG A 19 -4.98 13.58 18.04
N GLY A 20 -5.63 12.99 17.02
CA GLY A 20 -6.01 13.70 15.80
C GLY A 20 -4.88 13.88 14.79
N CYS A 21 -3.73 13.23 15.00
CA CYS A 21 -2.66 13.25 14.02
C CYS A 21 -3.11 12.57 12.72
N PRO A 22 -3.04 13.26 11.56
CA PRO A 22 -3.48 12.72 10.27
C PRO A 22 -2.73 11.44 9.85
N SER A 23 -1.54 11.20 10.40
CA SER A 23 -0.80 9.94 10.15
C SER A 23 -1.53 8.71 10.69
N ARG A 24 -2.45 8.88 11.66
CA ARG A 24 -3.28 7.77 12.17
C ARG A 24 -4.23 7.23 11.13
N ASP A 25 -4.75 8.07 10.24
CA ASP A 25 -5.63 7.61 9.16
C ASP A 25 -4.90 6.64 8.22
N LEU A 26 -3.62 6.94 7.94
CA LEU A 26 -2.73 6.03 7.22
C LEU A 26 -2.45 4.76 8.03
N LEU A 27 -2.19 4.88 9.34
CA LEU A 27 -1.94 3.74 10.23
C LEU A 27 -3.14 2.78 10.29
N ASP A 28 -4.36 3.29 10.37
CA ASP A 28 -5.59 2.49 10.35
C ASP A 28 -5.74 1.74 9.01
N GLN A 29 -5.34 2.38 7.92
CA GLN A 29 -5.39 1.81 6.58
C GLN A 29 -4.35 0.69 6.38
N ILE A 30 -3.09 0.92 6.77
CA ILE A 30 -2.02 -0.09 6.67
C ILE A 30 -2.14 -1.19 7.73
N GLY A 31 -2.77 -0.89 8.87
CA GLY A 31 -2.98 -1.82 9.98
C GLY A 31 -4.06 -2.87 9.70
N SER A 32 -4.81 -2.75 8.61
CA SER A 32 -5.77 -3.78 8.21
C SER A 32 -5.07 -5.11 7.94
N LYS A 33 -5.67 -6.23 8.38
CA LYS A 33 -5.12 -7.59 8.23
C LYS A 33 -4.56 -7.85 6.81
N TRP A 34 -5.32 -7.48 5.80
CA TRP A 34 -4.95 -7.75 4.41
C TRP A 34 -3.87 -6.82 3.89
N ALA A 35 -3.82 -5.55 4.32
CA ALA A 35 -2.73 -4.65 3.97
C ALA A 35 -1.39 -5.19 4.46
N VAL A 36 -1.31 -5.62 5.72
CA VAL A 36 -0.10 -6.22 6.30
C VAL A 36 0.33 -7.47 5.52
N LEU A 37 -0.61 -8.36 5.17
CA LEU A 37 -0.29 -9.57 4.42
C LEU A 37 0.17 -9.28 2.98
N VAL A 38 -0.45 -8.30 2.30
CA VAL A 38 -0.02 -7.88 0.95
C VAL A 38 1.38 -7.29 1.01
N LEU A 39 1.64 -6.35 1.91
CA LEU A 39 2.95 -5.71 2.06
C LEU A 39 4.03 -6.73 2.45
N GLY A 40 3.71 -7.66 3.35
CA GLY A 40 4.63 -8.73 3.74
C GLY A 40 4.93 -9.72 2.61
N GLU A 41 3.97 -10.00 1.72
CA GLU A 41 4.19 -10.83 0.54
C GLU A 41 5.03 -10.11 -0.52
N LEU A 42 4.70 -8.84 -0.84
CA LEU A 42 5.44 -8.04 -1.81
C LEU A 42 6.84 -7.68 -1.32
N GLY A 43 7.03 -7.44 -0.02
CA GLY A 43 8.33 -7.17 0.58
C GLY A 43 9.27 -8.37 0.54
N ARG A 44 8.74 -9.59 0.63
CA ARG A 44 9.53 -10.84 0.57
C ARG A 44 9.79 -11.31 -0.86
N ASN A 45 8.79 -11.24 -1.73
CA ASN A 45 8.82 -11.87 -3.05
C ASN A 45 8.88 -10.86 -4.22
N GLY A 46 8.83 -9.56 -3.94
CA GLY A 46 8.82 -8.52 -4.96
C GLY A 46 7.48 -8.42 -5.69
N ALA A 47 7.53 -8.07 -6.98
CA ALA A 47 6.34 -7.92 -7.80
C ALA A 47 5.55 -9.23 -7.92
N SER A 48 4.26 -9.20 -7.65
CA SER A 48 3.38 -10.37 -7.68
C SER A 48 2.12 -10.10 -8.49
N ARG A 49 1.66 -11.11 -9.25
CA ARG A 49 0.39 -11.04 -9.97
C ARG A 49 -0.79 -11.15 -9.01
N PHE A 50 -1.91 -10.53 -9.36
CA PHE A 50 -3.14 -10.58 -8.57
C PHE A 50 -3.57 -12.00 -8.17
N GLY A 51 -3.55 -12.94 -9.12
CA GLY A 51 -3.91 -14.34 -8.85
C GLY A 51 -2.99 -15.02 -7.83
N ARG A 52 -1.68 -14.74 -7.88
CA ARG A 52 -0.70 -15.27 -6.92
C ARG A 52 -0.94 -14.68 -5.52
N LEU A 53 -1.15 -13.37 -5.42
CA LEU A 53 -1.54 -12.73 -4.16
C LEU A 53 -2.81 -13.36 -3.59
N ARG A 54 -3.84 -13.59 -4.41
CA ARG A 54 -5.10 -14.22 -3.96
C ARG A 54 -4.91 -15.66 -3.46
N GLN A 55 -4.02 -16.42 -4.08
CA GLN A 55 -3.69 -17.79 -3.66
C GLN A 55 -2.88 -17.81 -2.36
N THR A 56 -1.87 -16.94 -2.25
CA THR A 56 -1.02 -16.86 -1.05
C THR A 56 -1.81 -16.35 0.16
N LEU A 57 -2.68 -15.35 -0.03
CA LEU A 57 -3.48 -14.76 1.03
C LEU A 57 -4.79 -15.55 1.23
N ALA A 58 -4.65 -16.81 1.67
CA ALA A 58 -5.79 -17.71 1.87
C ALA A 58 -6.92 -17.06 2.70
N GLY A 59 -8.14 -17.10 2.17
CA GLY A 59 -9.34 -16.54 2.81
C GLY A 59 -9.65 -15.08 2.45
N VAL A 60 -8.81 -14.40 1.65
CA VAL A 60 -9.17 -13.09 1.10
C VAL A 60 -10.18 -13.24 -0.03
N SER A 61 -11.25 -12.44 0.00
CA SER A 61 -12.15 -12.35 -1.16
C SER A 61 -11.53 -11.49 -2.25
N GLU A 62 -11.92 -11.72 -3.50
CA GLU A 62 -11.42 -10.93 -4.64
C GLU A 62 -11.75 -9.43 -4.50
N LYS A 63 -12.95 -9.12 -4.04
CA LYS A 63 -13.40 -7.76 -3.74
C LYS A 63 -12.51 -7.11 -2.68
N MET A 64 -12.20 -7.84 -1.60
CA MET A 64 -11.39 -7.34 -0.50
C MET A 64 -9.93 -7.15 -0.89
N LEU A 65 -9.36 -8.07 -1.67
CA LEU A 65 -8.01 -7.92 -2.21
C LEU A 65 -7.92 -6.73 -3.17
N THR A 66 -8.89 -6.56 -4.06
CA THR A 66 -8.96 -5.42 -4.97
C THR A 66 -9.06 -4.10 -4.22
N GLN A 67 -9.94 -4.03 -3.21
CA GLN A 67 -10.08 -2.84 -2.38
C GLN A 67 -8.77 -2.51 -1.66
N THR A 68 -8.15 -3.52 -1.05
CA THR A 68 -6.87 -3.37 -0.33
C THR A 68 -5.78 -2.85 -1.26
N LEU A 69 -5.61 -3.44 -2.45
CA LEU A 69 -4.60 -3.01 -3.41
C LEU A 69 -4.82 -1.58 -3.92
N ARG A 70 -6.07 -1.18 -4.20
CA ARG A 70 -6.40 0.20 -4.60
C ARG A 70 -6.10 1.21 -3.50
N THR A 71 -6.40 0.83 -2.27
CA THR A 71 -6.13 1.60 -1.05
C THR A 71 -4.62 1.78 -0.87
N LEU A 72 -3.84 0.69 -0.92
CA LEU A 72 -2.37 0.75 -0.84
C LEU A 72 -1.73 1.51 -2.01
N GLU A 73 -2.30 1.42 -3.21
CA GLU A 73 -1.85 2.17 -4.38
C GLU A 73 -2.09 3.67 -4.22
N ARG A 74 -3.27 4.06 -3.71
CA ARG A 74 -3.61 5.46 -3.42
C ARG A 74 -2.67 6.07 -2.39
N ASP A 75 -2.30 5.31 -1.36
CA ASP A 75 -1.37 5.76 -0.31
C ASP A 75 0.10 5.75 -0.77
N GLY A 76 0.39 5.28 -1.99
CA GLY A 76 1.73 5.22 -2.54
C GLY A 76 2.59 4.06 -2.02
N LEU A 77 1.99 3.09 -1.33
CA LEU A 77 2.70 1.95 -0.71
C LEU A 77 2.96 0.81 -1.69
N VAL A 78 2.10 0.68 -2.71
CA VAL A 78 2.23 -0.34 -3.76
C VAL A 78 2.09 0.34 -5.12
N ARG A 79 2.85 -0.13 -6.11
CA ARG A 79 2.70 0.30 -7.50
C ARG A 79 2.05 -0.79 -8.33
N ARG A 80 0.98 -0.45 -9.06
CA ARG A 80 0.36 -1.34 -10.04
C ARG A 80 1.00 -1.13 -11.42
N THR A 81 1.41 -2.22 -12.05
CA THR A 81 1.83 -2.24 -13.45
C THR A 81 0.80 -3.01 -14.28
N VAL A 82 0.31 -2.40 -15.36
CA VAL A 82 -0.58 -3.06 -16.33
C VAL A 82 0.28 -3.66 -17.44
N TYR A 83 0.10 -4.95 -17.67
CA TYR A 83 0.71 -5.67 -18.79
C TYR A 83 -0.39 -5.90 -19.84
N PRO A 84 -0.30 -5.30 -21.05
CA PRO A 84 -1.22 -5.62 -22.12
C PRO A 84 -1.02 -7.08 -22.54
N GLU A 85 -2.11 -7.84 -22.67
CA GLU A 85 -2.08 -9.15 -23.31
C GLU A 85 -2.03 -8.96 -24.83
N VAL A 86 -1.15 -9.71 -25.49
CA VAL A 86 -1.01 -9.77 -26.97
C VAL A 86 -1.69 -11.03 -27.47
#